data_AF-T0CA17-F1
#
_entry.id   AF-T0CA17-F1
#
_cell.length_a   1.000
_cell.length_b   1.000
_cell.length_c   1.000
_cell.angle_alpha   90.00
_cell.angle_beta   90.00
_cell.angle_gamma   90.00
#
_symmetry.space_group_name_H-M   'P 1'
#
loop_
_entity.id
_entity.type
_entity.pdbx_description
1 polymer ?
#
loop_
_entity_poly.entity_id
_entity_poly.type
_entity_poly.pdbx_seq_one_letter_code
_entity_poly.pdbx_strand_id
1 'polypeptide(L)'
;MSKSLDTKSMILCMIAIDGDTITGELGGITRLQKLLFLLENELSNGERFEELEFTAYKAGPYSSRIYDELEFLENLGFIDSEIVGETTTEESVEVDALNFEDLMGEESSAKDDVGYADAYVERSFKITKKGMSKVQEILNSGEYTPSLEGIRKIKSKFGKYSLSDLLYYVYTKYPEMTVESEIKDQVLSKRRRA
;
A
#
# COMPACT_ATOMS: atom_id res chain seq x y z
N MET A 1 10.85 18.33 21.19
CA MET A 1 10.01 17.10 21.14
C MET A 1 9.54 16.99 19.71
N SER A 2 9.94 15.96 18.98
CA SER A 2 9.39 15.70 17.64
C SER A 2 7.92 15.30 17.78
N LYS A 3 7.08 15.87 16.93
CA LYS A 3 5.64 15.57 16.93
C LYS A 3 5.42 14.31 16.10
N SER A 4 4.48 13.45 16.50
CA SER A 4 4.05 12.31 15.69
C SER A 4 3.22 12.80 14.51
N LEU A 5 3.49 12.25 13.33
CA LEU A 5 2.67 12.48 12.15
C LEU A 5 1.37 11.68 12.31
N ASP A 6 0.22 12.33 12.17
CA ASP A 6 -1.07 11.62 12.18
C ASP A 6 -1.20 10.69 10.97
N THR A 7 -2.08 9.68 11.07
CA THR A 7 -2.23 8.66 10.03
C THR A 7 -2.50 9.23 8.64
N LYS A 8 -3.34 10.26 8.53
CA LYS A 8 -3.68 10.89 7.23
C LYS A 8 -2.49 11.57 6.62
N SER A 9 -1.79 12.38 7.42
CA SER A 9 -0.59 13.05 6.97
C SER A 9 0.51 12.05 6.59
N MET A 10 0.61 10.92 7.30
CA MET A 10 1.52 9.83 6.96
C MET A 10 1.17 9.19 5.61
N ILE A 11 -0.09 8.81 5.40
CA ILE A 11 -0.55 8.23 4.12
C ILE A 11 -0.34 9.23 2.98
N LEU A 12 -0.71 10.49 3.18
CA LEU A 12 -0.53 11.55 2.19
C LEU A 12 0.96 11.75 1.83
N CYS A 13 1.84 11.79 2.83
CA CYS A 13 3.29 11.87 2.60
C CYS A 13 3.83 10.60 1.92
N MET A 14 3.32 9.42 2.25
CA MET A 14 3.70 8.16 1.61
C MET A 14 3.29 8.12 0.13
N ILE A 15 2.15 8.70 -0.23
CA ILE A 15 1.73 8.82 -1.64
C ILE A 15 2.59 9.87 -2.37
N ALA A 16 2.87 11.00 -1.72
CA ALA A 16 3.56 12.11 -2.34
C ALA A 16 5.06 11.84 -2.59
N ILE A 17 5.74 11.29 -1.59
CA ILE A 17 7.20 11.21 -1.54
C ILE A 17 7.67 9.98 -2.31
N ASP A 18 8.59 10.20 -3.24
CA ASP A 18 9.38 9.17 -3.88
C ASP A 18 10.87 9.53 -3.84
N GLY A 19 11.58 8.90 -2.90
CA GLY A 19 12.96 9.25 -2.57
C GLY A 19 13.10 10.71 -2.14
N ASP A 20 13.89 11.47 -2.91
CA ASP A 20 14.07 12.92 -2.70
C ASP A 20 13.08 13.77 -3.51
N THR A 21 12.20 13.13 -4.29
CA THR A 21 11.32 13.81 -5.24
C THR A 21 9.83 13.77 -4.89
N ILE A 22 9.22 14.88 -5.30
CA ILE A 22 7.81 15.27 -5.40
C ILE A 22 6.92 14.54 -6.40
N THR A 23 6.92 13.21 -6.55
CA THR A 23 6.30 12.58 -7.73
C THR A 23 4.77 12.67 -7.74
N GLY A 24 4.15 12.57 -6.56
CA GLY A 24 2.72 12.79 -6.39
C GLY A 24 1.82 11.67 -6.89
N GLU A 25 2.35 10.48 -7.16
CA GLU A 25 1.57 9.32 -7.61
C GLU A 25 2.07 8.05 -6.92
N LEU A 26 1.13 7.19 -6.51
CA LEU A 26 1.42 5.87 -5.98
C LEU A 26 0.49 4.83 -6.64
N GLY A 27 1.12 3.88 -7.33
CA GLY A 27 0.44 2.73 -7.92
C GLY A 27 0.00 1.73 -6.86
N GLY A 28 -1.29 1.41 -6.86
CA GLY A 28 -1.90 0.27 -6.18
C GLY A 28 -2.07 0.38 -4.67
N ILE A 29 -3.30 0.13 -4.21
CA ILE A 29 -3.62 0.06 -2.77
C ILE A 29 -2.87 -1.08 -2.07
N THR A 30 -2.64 -2.19 -2.76
CA THR A 30 -1.89 -3.33 -2.22
C THR A 30 -0.46 -2.93 -1.90
N ARG A 31 0.19 -2.16 -2.79
CA ARG A 31 1.54 -1.63 -2.58
C ARG A 31 1.57 -0.68 -1.39
N LEU A 32 0.61 0.23 -1.28
CA LEU A 32 0.50 1.17 -0.16
C LEU A 32 0.43 0.42 1.18
N GLN A 33 -0.44 -0.59 1.27
CA GLN A 33 -0.61 -1.44 2.46
C GLN A 33 0.71 -2.08 2.89
N LYS A 34 1.50 -2.64 1.95
CA LYS A 34 2.80 -3.24 2.29
C LYS A 34 3.84 -2.22 2.71
N LEU A 35 3.92 -1.08 2.03
CA LEU A 35 4.89 -0.04 2.39
C LEU A 35 4.61 0.53 3.78
N LEU A 36 3.34 0.76 4.12
CA LEU A 36 2.94 1.23 5.45
C LEU A 36 3.16 0.16 6.52
N PHE A 37 2.87 -1.11 6.23
CA PHE A 37 3.18 -2.21 7.13
C PHE A 37 4.69 -2.30 7.43
N LEU A 38 5.53 -2.20 6.40
CA LEU A 38 6.99 -2.21 6.55
C LEU A 38 7.50 -0.96 7.26
N LEU A 39 6.87 0.19 7.05
CA LEU A 39 7.15 1.42 7.81
C LEU A 39 6.95 1.17 9.31
N GLU A 40 5.82 0.59 9.70
CA GLU A 40 5.51 0.31 11.10
C GLU A 40 6.43 -0.76 11.71
N ASN A 41 6.73 -1.82 10.95
CA ASN A 41 7.42 -3.01 11.49
C ASN A 41 8.95 -3.00 11.32
N GLU A 42 9.52 -2.18 10.43
CA GLU A 42 10.97 -2.12 10.22
C GLU A 42 11.62 -0.85 10.73
N LEU A 43 10.86 0.22 10.97
CA LEU A 43 11.35 1.46 11.56
C LEU A 43 10.92 1.57 13.03
N SER A 44 11.31 0.57 13.82
CA SER A 44 11.07 0.54 15.28
C SER A 44 11.99 1.46 16.09
N ASN A 45 12.71 2.39 15.45
CA ASN A 45 13.75 3.20 16.12
C ASN A 45 13.24 4.58 16.57
N GLY A 46 12.20 4.60 17.41
CA GLY A 46 11.79 5.79 18.16
C GLY A 46 10.84 6.75 17.42
N GLU A 47 10.36 6.37 16.25
CA GLU A 47 9.37 7.11 15.47
C GLU A 47 7.97 6.62 15.87
N ARG A 48 7.18 7.47 16.52
CA ARG A 48 5.80 7.14 16.89
C ARG A 48 4.88 7.46 15.72
N PHE A 49 4.50 6.43 14.97
CA PHE A 49 3.33 6.48 14.11
C PHE A 49 2.10 6.06 14.92
N GLU A 50 0.92 6.53 14.53
CA GLU A 50 -0.32 5.94 15.03
C GLU A 50 -0.45 4.51 14.50
N GLU A 51 -0.88 3.58 15.36
CA GLU A 51 -1.03 2.17 15.03
C GLU A 51 -2.07 1.99 13.90
N LEU A 52 -1.66 1.30 12.82
CA LEU A 52 -2.54 1.01 11.69
C LEU A 52 -3.32 -0.29 11.86
N GLU A 53 -3.07 -1.05 12.93
CA GLU A 53 -3.82 -2.28 13.27
C GLU A 53 -3.85 -3.30 12.13
N PHE A 54 -2.67 -3.69 11.63
CA PHE A 54 -2.57 -4.68 10.57
C PHE A 54 -3.00 -6.08 11.03
N THR A 55 -3.70 -6.80 10.15
CA THR A 55 -4.16 -8.18 10.34
C THR A 55 -3.83 -9.04 9.11
N ALA A 56 -3.78 -10.36 9.31
CA ALA A 56 -3.65 -11.30 8.19
C ALA A 56 -4.94 -11.29 7.36
N TYR A 57 -4.81 -11.32 6.03
CA TYR A 57 -5.94 -11.29 5.09
C TYR A 57 -5.56 -11.91 3.74
N LYS A 58 -6.48 -11.90 2.77
CA LYS A 58 -6.37 -12.54 1.44
C LYS A 58 -5.07 -12.22 0.69
N ALA A 59 -4.68 -10.96 0.69
CA ALA A 59 -3.38 -10.51 0.22
C ALA A 59 -2.62 -9.84 1.36
N GLY A 60 -2.66 -10.41 2.57
CA GLY A 60 -2.19 -9.83 3.84
C GLY A 60 -0.72 -9.42 3.84
N PRO A 61 -0.25 -8.58 4.77
CA PRO A 61 -0.99 -7.86 5.83
C PRO A 61 -1.94 -6.78 5.30
N TYR A 62 -3.06 -6.58 5.98
CA TYR A 62 -4.13 -5.65 5.61
C TYR A 62 -4.55 -4.79 6.81
N SER A 63 -4.88 -3.53 6.55
CA SER A 63 -5.49 -2.60 7.50
C SER A 63 -6.68 -1.90 6.85
N SER A 64 -7.87 -2.01 7.46
CA SER A 64 -9.08 -1.28 7.04
C SER A 64 -8.94 0.22 7.27
N ARG A 65 -8.20 0.62 8.31
CA ARG A 65 -7.95 2.02 8.66
C ARG A 65 -7.32 2.81 7.49
N ILE A 66 -6.49 2.15 6.67
CA ILE A 66 -5.91 2.79 5.48
C ILE A 66 -7.00 3.18 4.47
N TYR A 67 -8.03 2.35 4.27
CA TYR A 67 -9.13 2.66 3.35
C TYR A 67 -9.94 3.87 3.85
N ASP A 68 -10.31 3.86 5.12
CA ASP A 68 -11.07 4.96 5.73
C ASP A 68 -10.32 6.30 5.60
N GLU A 69 -9.00 6.27 5.81
CA GLU A 69 -8.17 7.48 5.72
C GLU A 69 -7.92 7.92 4.28
N LEU A 70 -7.85 7.00 3.31
CA LEU A 70 -7.79 7.34 1.88
C LEU A 70 -9.10 7.99 1.42
N GLU A 71 -10.25 7.43 1.78
CA GLU A 71 -11.55 8.02 1.49
C GLU A 71 -11.67 9.41 2.10
N PHE A 72 -11.17 9.60 3.32
CA PHE A 72 -11.13 10.92 3.96
C PHE A 72 -10.23 11.91 3.21
N LEU A 73 -9.03 11.49 2.80
CA LEU A 73 -8.11 12.33 2.03
C LEU A 73 -8.71 12.71 0.67
N GLU A 74 -9.43 11.80 0.02
CA GLU A 74 -10.13 12.02 -1.25
C GLU A 74 -11.29 13.01 -1.06
N ASN A 75 -12.12 12.82 -0.04
CA ASN A 75 -13.21 13.73 0.30
C ASN A 75 -12.73 15.14 0.66
N LEU A 76 -11.54 15.27 1.25
CA LEU A 76 -10.89 16.57 1.47
C LEU A 76 -10.28 17.17 0.20
N GLY A 77 -10.24 16.43 -0.91
CA GLY A 77 -9.62 16.81 -2.17
C GLY A 77 -8.10 16.90 -2.09
N PHE A 78 -7.47 16.11 -1.23
CA PHE A 78 -6.00 16.02 -1.14
C PHE A 78 -5.44 14.96 -2.09
N ILE A 79 -6.20 13.92 -2.38
CA ILE A 79 -5.88 12.91 -3.40
C ILE A 79 -7.05 12.73 -4.34
N ASP A 80 -6.77 12.28 -5.56
CA ASP A 80 -7.73 11.73 -6.49
C ASP A 80 -7.42 10.23 -6.62
N SER A 81 -8.45 9.38 -6.65
CA SER A 81 -8.30 7.96 -6.92
C SER A 81 -8.86 7.60 -8.30
N GLU A 82 -8.15 6.72 -9.02
CA GLU A 82 -8.64 6.15 -10.26
C GLU A 82 -8.74 4.64 -10.10
N ILE A 83 -9.88 4.06 -10.48
CA ILE A 83 -10.03 2.61 -10.59
C ILE A 83 -9.19 2.18 -11.78
N VAL A 84 -8.09 1.48 -11.51
CA VAL A 84 -7.26 0.88 -12.55
C VAL A 84 -7.92 -0.45 -12.91
N GLY A 85 -8.97 -0.38 -13.73
CA GLY A 85 -9.72 -1.55 -14.19
C GLY A 85 -8.93 -2.47 -15.12
N GLU A 86 -7.81 -1.99 -15.66
CA GLU A 86 -6.86 -2.77 -16.46
C GLU A 86 -5.46 -2.25 -16.14
N THR A 87 -4.69 -3.09 -15.48
CA THR A 87 -3.34 -2.78 -15.02
C THR A 87 -2.44 -2.39 -16.20
N THR A 88 -1.67 -1.32 -16.04
CA THR A 88 -0.61 -0.96 -16.99
C THR A 88 0.31 -2.17 -17.22
N THR A 89 0.73 -2.33 -18.47
CA THR A 89 1.24 -3.53 -19.16
C THR A 89 2.43 -4.28 -18.55
N GLU A 90 2.91 -3.92 -17.36
CA GLU A 90 3.95 -4.63 -16.63
C GLU A 90 3.45 -5.19 -15.29
N GLU A 91 2.52 -4.52 -14.63
CA GLU A 91 1.86 -5.04 -13.42
C GLU A 91 0.69 -5.99 -13.78
N SER A 92 0.05 -5.85 -14.97
CA SER A 92 -1.00 -6.78 -15.44
C SER A 92 -0.46 -8.18 -15.67
N VAL A 93 0.78 -8.31 -16.15
CA VAL A 93 1.36 -9.64 -16.42
C VAL A 93 1.60 -10.40 -15.10
N GLU A 94 1.86 -9.68 -14.01
CA GLU A 94 2.02 -10.30 -12.68
C GLU A 94 0.67 -10.61 -12.03
N VAL A 95 -0.32 -9.73 -12.20
CA VAL A 95 -1.67 -9.81 -11.60
C VAL A 95 -2.59 -10.76 -12.38
N ASP A 96 -2.63 -10.73 -13.72
CA ASP A 96 -3.40 -11.65 -14.58
C ASP A 96 -2.94 -13.10 -14.43
N ALA A 97 -1.64 -13.33 -14.19
CA ALA A 97 -1.13 -14.66 -13.89
C ALA A 97 -1.57 -15.19 -12.51
N LEU A 98 -2.29 -14.39 -11.72
CA LEU A 98 -2.85 -14.76 -10.42
C LEU A 98 -4.39 -14.65 -10.38
N ASN A 99 -5.02 -13.89 -11.29
CA ASN A 99 -6.35 -13.31 -11.01
C ASN A 99 -7.59 -13.96 -11.62
N PHE A 100 -7.54 -14.90 -12.57
CA PHE A 100 -8.81 -15.31 -13.18
C PHE A 100 -8.97 -16.81 -13.47
N GLU A 101 -7.98 -17.43 -14.12
CA GLU A 101 -8.14 -18.81 -14.59
C GLU A 101 -7.84 -19.87 -13.52
N ASP A 102 -6.98 -19.54 -12.54
CA ASP A 102 -6.62 -20.45 -11.43
C ASP A 102 -7.58 -20.36 -10.22
N LEU A 103 -8.29 -19.23 -10.05
CA LEU A 103 -9.13 -18.97 -8.86
C LEU A 103 -10.59 -19.38 -9.07
N MET A 104 -11.11 -19.26 -10.30
CA MET A 104 -12.40 -19.85 -10.68
C MET A 104 -12.19 -21.30 -11.11
N GLY A 105 -12.07 -22.20 -10.13
CA GLY A 105 -12.48 -23.58 -10.35
C GLY A 105 -13.89 -23.58 -10.92
N GLU A 106 -14.13 -24.39 -11.95
CA GLU A 106 -15.45 -24.53 -12.57
C GLU A 106 -16.53 -24.62 -11.48
N GLU A 107 -17.52 -23.73 -11.57
CA GLU A 107 -18.70 -23.57 -10.70
C GLU A 107 -18.54 -22.70 -9.45
N SER A 108 -19.03 -21.45 -9.53
CA SER A 108 -20.18 -21.04 -8.71
C SER A 108 -20.76 -19.70 -9.14
N SER A 109 -21.99 -19.76 -9.65
CA SER A 109 -22.90 -18.64 -9.82
C SER A 109 -23.54 -18.27 -8.48
N ALA A 110 -23.15 -17.15 -7.87
CA ALA A 110 -23.96 -16.47 -6.87
C ALA A 110 -23.71 -14.96 -6.89
N LYS A 111 -24.80 -14.22 -7.13
CA LYS A 111 -24.90 -12.77 -7.01
C LYS A 111 -24.99 -12.37 -5.53
N ASP A 112 -24.70 -11.09 -5.28
CA ASP A 112 -25.01 -10.33 -4.07
C ASP A 112 -24.02 -10.45 -2.91
N ASP A 113 -22.78 -9.97 -3.11
CA ASP A 113 -22.02 -9.37 -2.01
C ASP A 113 -21.27 -8.13 -2.52
N VAL A 114 -21.79 -6.94 -2.18
CA VAL A 114 -21.23 -5.64 -2.57
C VAL A 114 -19.84 -5.43 -1.93
N GLY A 115 -19.47 -6.22 -0.91
CA GLY A 115 -18.13 -6.24 -0.32
C GLY A 115 -17.10 -7.11 -1.04
N TYR A 116 -17.51 -8.05 -1.90
CA TYR A 116 -16.57 -8.95 -2.61
C TYR A 116 -15.90 -8.28 -3.81
N ALA A 117 -16.55 -7.29 -4.42
CA ALA A 117 -16.04 -6.64 -5.62
C ALA A 117 -14.87 -5.70 -5.32
N ASP A 118 -14.92 -4.94 -4.21
CA ASP A 118 -13.91 -3.92 -3.89
C ASP A 118 -12.54 -4.51 -3.51
N ALA A 119 -12.49 -5.76 -3.04
CA ALA A 119 -11.24 -6.41 -2.61
C ALA A 119 -10.28 -6.72 -3.78
N TYR A 120 -10.78 -6.77 -5.02
CA TYR A 120 -9.99 -7.04 -6.22
C TYR A 120 -9.80 -5.80 -7.11
N VAL A 121 -10.33 -4.65 -6.71
CA VAL A 121 -10.19 -3.40 -7.47
C VAL A 121 -8.91 -2.69 -7.04
N GLU A 122 -7.88 -2.80 -7.87
CA GLU A 122 -6.67 -1.98 -7.75
C GLU A 122 -7.02 -0.51 -8.01
N ARG A 123 -6.79 0.35 -7.01
CA ARG A 123 -6.90 1.81 -7.11
C ARG A 123 -5.52 2.42 -7.15
N SER A 124 -5.28 3.33 -8.09
CA SER A 124 -4.12 4.22 -8.07
C SER A 124 -4.48 5.53 -7.40
N PHE A 125 -3.51 6.13 -6.72
CA PHE A 125 -3.73 7.39 -6.01
C PHE A 125 -2.79 8.46 -6.55
N LYS A 126 -3.36 9.63 -6.83
CA LYS A 126 -2.63 10.81 -7.27
C LYS A 126 -2.87 11.96 -6.32
N ILE A 127 -1.82 12.69 -5.98
CA ILE A 127 -1.94 13.87 -5.12
C ILE A 127 -2.51 15.04 -5.92
N THR A 128 -3.47 15.75 -5.34
CA THR A 128 -3.97 17.00 -5.92
C THR A 128 -3.01 18.16 -5.62
N LYS A 129 -3.23 19.31 -6.27
CA LYS A 129 -2.52 20.56 -5.92
C LYS A 129 -2.69 20.93 -4.44
N LYS A 130 -3.88 20.69 -3.89
CA LYS A 130 -4.20 20.98 -2.49
C LYS A 130 -3.44 20.04 -1.55
N GLY A 131 -3.41 18.74 -1.86
CA GLY A 131 -2.62 17.76 -1.12
C GLY A 131 -1.12 18.09 -1.17
N MET A 132 -0.64 18.50 -2.35
CA MET A 132 0.75 18.89 -2.54
C MET A 132 1.16 20.08 -1.66
N SER A 133 0.32 21.12 -1.57
CA SER A 133 0.55 22.24 -0.65
C SER A 133 0.58 21.77 0.81
N LYS A 134 -0.26 20.80 1.19
CA LYS A 134 -0.27 20.24 2.54
C LYS A 134 1.01 19.48 2.85
N VAL A 135 1.51 18.67 1.92
CA VAL A 135 2.78 17.96 2.06
C VAL A 135 3.94 18.94 2.18
N GLN A 136 3.97 20.00 1.37
CA GLN A 136 5.00 21.04 1.48
C GLN A 136 4.98 21.75 2.84
N GLU A 137 3.79 22.03 3.40
CA GLU A 137 3.65 22.57 4.75
C GLU A 137 4.26 21.63 5.80
N ILE A 138 3.98 20.33 5.71
CA ILE A 138 4.52 19.29 6.60
C ILE A 138 6.04 19.19 6.49
N LEU A 139 6.58 19.23 5.26
CA LEU A 139 8.02 19.17 5.02
C LEU A 139 8.74 20.41 5.55
N ASN A 140 8.15 21.59 5.37
CA ASN A 140 8.75 22.87 5.77
C ASN A 140 8.66 23.15 7.27
N SER A 141 7.74 22.50 8.01
CA SER A 141 7.62 22.70 9.45
C SER A 141 8.82 22.16 10.23
N GLY A 142 9.49 21.12 9.72
CA GLY A 142 10.59 20.42 10.40
C GLY A 142 10.18 19.63 11.65
N GLU A 143 8.91 19.70 12.08
CA GLU A 143 8.39 19.07 13.30
C GLU A 143 8.32 17.54 13.21
N TYR A 144 8.19 17.02 11.99
CA TYR A 144 7.95 15.61 11.67
C TYR A 144 9.17 14.93 11.02
N THR A 145 10.37 15.52 11.18
CA THR A 145 11.61 15.04 10.55
C THR A 145 11.84 13.54 10.72
N PRO A 146 11.68 12.92 11.92
CA PRO A 146 11.86 11.49 12.07
C PRO A 146 10.90 10.67 11.19
N SER A 147 9.60 10.92 11.28
CA SER A 147 8.59 10.23 10.47
C SER A 147 8.83 10.36 8.96
N LEU A 148 9.28 11.54 8.50
CA LEU A 148 9.60 11.79 7.10
C LEU A 148 10.87 11.04 6.66
N GLU A 149 11.87 10.92 7.54
CA GLU A 149 13.04 10.08 7.27
C GLU A 149 12.68 8.60 7.19
N GLY A 150 11.77 8.12 8.05
CA GLY A 150 11.24 6.76 7.97
C GLY A 150 10.58 6.47 6.62
N ILE A 151 9.69 7.37 6.17
CA ILE A 151 9.04 7.26 4.85
C ILE A 151 10.09 7.22 3.73
N ARG A 152 11.09 8.13 3.76
CA ARG A 152 12.17 8.15 2.76
C ARG A 152 13.01 6.86 2.78
N LYS A 153 13.30 6.30 3.96
CA LYS A 153 14.05 5.03 4.09
C LYS A 153 13.28 3.86 3.48
N ILE A 154 11.99 3.73 3.78
CA ILE A 154 11.12 2.70 3.19
C ILE A 154 11.04 2.86 1.68
N LYS A 155 10.76 4.07 1.19
CA LYS A 155 10.69 4.35 -0.25
C LYS A 155 12.02 4.09 -0.96
N SER A 156 13.15 4.47 -0.35
CA SER A 156 14.46 4.19 -0.93
C SER A 156 14.79 2.70 -0.97
N LYS A 157 14.34 1.93 0.03
CA LYS A 157 14.64 0.49 0.15
C LYS A 157 13.73 -0.37 -0.73
N PHE A 158 12.43 -0.09 -0.72
CA PHE A 158 11.39 -0.91 -1.34
C PHE A 158 10.75 -0.25 -2.57
N GLY A 159 10.98 1.03 -2.83
CA GLY A 159 10.37 1.74 -3.97
C GLY A 159 10.73 1.16 -5.33
N LYS A 160 11.87 0.48 -5.44
CA LYS A 160 12.30 -0.22 -6.68
C LYS A 160 11.76 -1.64 -6.82
N TYR A 161 11.12 -2.18 -5.79
CA TYR A 161 10.61 -3.55 -5.83
C TYR A 161 9.35 -3.56 -6.68
N SER A 162 9.19 -4.57 -7.54
CA SER A 162 7.88 -4.87 -8.11
C SER A 162 6.89 -5.24 -7.02
N LEU A 163 5.59 -5.25 -7.32
CA LEU A 163 4.58 -5.70 -6.36
C LEU A 163 4.86 -7.15 -5.92
N SER A 164 5.21 -8.03 -6.85
CA SER A 164 5.58 -9.42 -6.53
C SER A 164 6.80 -9.52 -5.61
N ASP A 165 7.83 -8.72 -5.83
CA ASP A 165 9.02 -8.70 -4.97
C ASP A 165 8.70 -8.21 -3.56
N LEU A 166 7.82 -7.21 -3.45
CA LEU A 166 7.36 -6.65 -2.19
C LEU A 166 6.50 -7.67 -1.41
N LEU A 167 5.56 -8.32 -2.09
CA LEU A 167 4.74 -9.39 -1.53
C LEU A 167 5.62 -10.55 -1.05
N TYR A 168 6.55 -11.03 -1.89
CA TYR A 168 7.45 -12.11 -1.51
C TYR A 168 8.27 -11.74 -0.26
N TYR A 169 8.80 -10.51 -0.21
CA TYR A 169 9.57 -10.05 0.93
C TYR A 169 8.75 -10.10 2.22
N VAL A 170 7.53 -9.55 2.18
CA VAL A 170 6.62 -9.56 3.33
C VAL A 170 6.23 -10.99 3.72
N TYR A 171 5.97 -11.87 2.75
CA TYR A 171 5.48 -13.22 3.02
C TYR A 171 6.57 -14.12 3.59
N THR A 172 7.82 -13.87 3.19
CA THR A 172 8.98 -14.58 3.72
C THR A 172 9.32 -14.10 5.14
N LYS A 173 9.21 -12.79 5.39
CA LYS A 173 9.67 -12.19 6.64
C LYS A 173 8.62 -12.17 7.75
N TYR A 174 7.34 -12.06 7.38
CA TYR A 174 6.19 -11.96 8.29
C TYR A 174 5.16 -13.04 7.96
N PRO A 175 5.52 -14.34 8.04
CA PRO A 175 4.65 -15.43 7.65
C PRO A 175 3.33 -15.48 8.43
N GLU A 176 3.32 -15.00 9.68
CA GLU A 176 2.13 -14.87 10.53
C GLU A 176 1.09 -13.91 9.95
N MET A 177 1.52 -12.88 9.22
CA MET A 177 0.64 -11.90 8.57
C MET A 177 0.07 -12.39 7.23
N THR A 178 0.34 -13.65 6.88
CA THR A 178 -0.04 -14.26 5.60
C THR A 178 -0.84 -15.55 5.77
N VAL A 179 -1.23 -15.89 6.99
CA VAL A 179 -1.94 -17.15 7.27
C VAL A 179 -3.29 -17.24 6.55
N GLU A 180 -3.96 -16.11 6.36
CA GLU A 180 -5.23 -15.99 5.62
C GLU A 180 -5.04 -15.67 4.13
N SER A 181 -3.81 -15.74 3.61
CA SER A 181 -3.54 -15.30 2.25
C SER A 181 -3.89 -16.37 1.21
N GLU A 182 -4.74 -16.00 0.26
CA GLU A 182 -5.18 -16.85 -0.86
C GLU A 182 -4.10 -16.99 -1.95
N ILE A 183 -3.16 -16.03 -2.02
CA ILE A 183 -2.10 -15.98 -3.06
C ILE A 183 -0.70 -16.40 -2.55
N LYS A 184 -0.59 -16.84 -1.29
CA LYS A 184 0.70 -17.15 -0.63
C LYS A 184 1.56 -18.14 -1.37
N ASP A 185 0.98 -19.27 -1.77
CA ASP A 185 1.73 -20.33 -2.43
C ASP A 185 2.19 -19.92 -3.83
N GLN A 186 1.38 -19.13 -4.55
CA GLN A 186 1.73 -18.59 -5.85
C GLN A 186 2.90 -17.60 -5.74
N VAL A 187 2.84 -16.66 -4.78
CA VAL A 187 3.90 -15.69 -4.51
C VAL A 187 5.22 -16.39 -4.17
N LEU A 188 5.20 -17.39 -3.28
CA LEU A 188 6.41 -18.08 -2.82
C LEU A 188 6.97 -19.08 -3.85
N SER A 189 6.13 -19.65 -4.70
CA SER A 189 6.55 -20.64 -5.71
C SER A 189 7.15 -20.02 -6.96
N LYS A 190 6.65 -18.86 -7.43
CA LYS A 190 7.18 -18.14 -8.60
C LYS A 190 8.68 -17.85 -8.46
N ARG A 191 9.13 -17.44 -7.27
CA ARG A 191 10.54 -17.09 -7.01
C ARG A 191 11.48 -18.29 -6.79
N ARG A 192 10.94 -19.50 -6.59
CA ARG A 192 11.75 -20.74 -6.54
C ARG A 192 12.15 -21.25 -7.92
N ARG A 193 11.51 -20.74 -8.99
CA ARG A 193 11.70 -21.19 -10.38
C ARG A 193 12.49 -20.20 -11.25
N ALA A 194 12.82 -19.02 -10.73
CA ALA A 194 13.70 -18.03 -11.34
C ALA A 194 15.14 -18.22 -10.84
#